data_AF-A0A536FRY4-F1
#
_entry.id   AF-A0A536FRY4-F1
#
_cell.length_a   1.000
_cell.length_b   1.000
_cell.length_c   1.000
_cell.angle_alpha   90.00
_cell.angle_beta   90.00
_cell.angle_gamma   90.00
#
_symmetry.space_group_name_H-M   'P 1'
#
loop_
_entity.id
_entity.type
_entity.pdbx_description
1 polymer ?
#
loop_
_entity_poly.entity_id
_entity_poly.type
_entity_poly.pdbx_seq_one_letter_code
_entity_poly.pdbx_strand_id
1 'polypeptide(L)'
;MIRFYKDLETGVQPARVWLDGLSSDDEPKKLAALAAVQHVLAVHGIDVCETEWGKNLGNSLYEFRVRHPAGAIRNMFPLPGQASKDLRMGAEPTKILLRIFFTTYGAGFLLLLSGYDKATDPSKGRQKREMKKAAEMAAKAKRGLRARQRDLARRALK
;
A
#
# COMPACT_ATOMS: atom_id res chain seq x y z
N MET A 1 8.86 -1.56 8.50
CA MET A 1 9.19 -0.30 7.77
C MET A 1 8.60 -0.35 6.36
N ILE A 2 7.91 0.71 5.91
CA ILE A 2 7.27 0.75 4.56
C ILE A 2 8.16 1.52 3.57
N ARG A 3 8.22 1.02 2.33
CA ARG A 3 8.88 1.67 1.19
C ARG A 3 8.04 1.52 -0.08
N PHE A 4 8.28 2.38 -1.06
CA PHE A 4 7.75 2.19 -2.40
C PHE A 4 8.62 1.21 -3.18
N TYR A 5 7.99 0.23 -3.84
CA TYR A 5 8.66 -0.53 -4.90
C TYR A 5 9.15 0.43 -5.98
N LYS A 6 10.39 0.23 -6.41
CA LYS A 6 10.99 0.89 -7.57
C LYS A 6 11.32 -0.20 -8.58
N ASP A 7 10.71 -0.12 -9.75
CA ASP A 7 11.11 -0.98 -10.86
C ASP A 7 12.53 -0.59 -11.29
N LEU A 8 13.45 -1.55 -11.28
CA LEU A 8 14.86 -1.28 -11.53
C LEU A 8 15.17 -1.11 -13.02
N GLU A 9 14.30 -1.60 -13.91
CA GLU A 9 14.44 -1.45 -15.36
C GLU A 9 13.99 -0.06 -15.80
N THR A 10 12.83 0.40 -15.30
CA THR A 10 12.23 1.68 -15.70
C THR A 10 12.48 2.83 -14.74
N GLY A 11 12.92 2.53 -13.51
CA GLY A 11 13.09 3.52 -12.43
C GLY A 11 11.77 3.98 -11.79
N VAL A 12 10.62 3.56 -12.30
CA VAL A 12 9.30 4.03 -11.87
C VAL A 12 8.92 3.46 -10.50
N GLN A 13 8.20 4.26 -9.70
CA GLN A 13 7.58 3.85 -8.43
C GLN A 13 6.05 3.87 -8.57
N PRO A 14 5.39 2.79 -9.03
CA PRO A 14 4.00 2.86 -9.47
C PRO A 14 3.01 3.25 -8.37
N ALA A 15 3.18 2.73 -7.15
CA ALA A 15 2.38 3.16 -6.00
C ALA A 15 2.57 4.65 -5.65
N ARG A 16 3.77 5.20 -5.83
CA ARG A 16 4.02 6.64 -5.61
C ARG A 16 3.37 7.48 -6.70
N VAL A 17 3.57 7.12 -7.96
CA VAL A 17 2.95 7.80 -9.11
C VAL A 17 1.42 7.83 -8.96
N TRP A 18 0.82 6.71 -8.56
CA TRP A 18 -0.62 6.65 -8.29
C TRP A 18 -1.04 7.58 -7.15
N LEU A 19 -0.32 7.57 -6.02
CA LEU A 19 -0.65 8.38 -4.85
C LEU A 19 -0.47 9.89 -5.12
N ASP A 20 0.59 10.25 -5.83
CA ASP A 20 0.88 11.63 -6.21
C ASP A 20 -0.11 12.14 -7.28
N GLY A 21 -0.65 11.23 -8.11
CA GLY A 21 -1.66 11.52 -9.12
C GLY A 21 -3.10 11.65 -8.61
N LEU A 22 -3.37 11.43 -7.32
CA LEU A 22 -4.64 11.81 -6.70
C LEU A 22 -4.69 13.35 -6.64
N SER A 23 -5.49 13.95 -7.52
CA SER A 23 -5.62 15.41 -7.69
C SER A 23 -6.35 16.05 -6.50
N SER A 24 -6.50 17.39 -6.54
CA SER A 24 -7.21 18.14 -5.49
C SER A 24 -8.64 17.64 -5.21
N ASP A 25 -9.35 17.17 -6.23
CA ASP A 25 -10.70 16.59 -6.07
C ASP A 25 -10.66 15.22 -5.35
N ASP A 26 -9.52 14.54 -5.38
CA ASP A 26 -9.25 13.28 -4.70
C ASP A 26 -8.40 13.47 -3.42
N GLU A 27 -8.21 14.70 -2.94
CA GLU A 27 -7.44 15.00 -1.73
C GLU A 27 -7.93 14.20 -0.50
N PRO A 28 -9.25 14.02 -0.25
CA PRO A 28 -9.72 13.15 0.83
C PRO A 28 -9.26 11.70 0.70
N LYS A 29 -9.16 11.18 -0.53
CA LYS A 29 -8.65 9.82 -0.81
C LYS A 29 -7.14 9.74 -0.58
N LYS A 30 -6.39 10.76 -0.99
CA LYS A 30 -4.95 10.86 -0.74
C LYS A 30 -4.66 10.87 0.76
N LEU A 31 -5.36 11.71 1.52
CA LEU A 31 -5.26 11.77 2.97
C LEU A 31 -5.64 10.44 3.63
N ALA A 32 -6.70 9.78 3.16
CA ALA A 32 -7.10 8.47 3.66
C ALA A 32 -6.04 7.40 3.38
N ALA A 33 -5.44 7.37 2.18
CA ALA A 33 -4.36 6.45 1.84
C ALA A 33 -3.13 6.66 2.74
N LEU A 34 -2.70 7.91 2.92
CA LEU A 34 -1.57 8.28 3.78
C LEU A 34 -1.83 7.87 5.23
N ALA A 35 -2.99 8.22 5.78
CA ALA A 35 -3.38 7.86 7.14
C ALA A 35 -3.43 6.32 7.32
N ALA A 36 -4.03 5.59 6.38
CA ALA A 36 -4.11 4.14 6.44
C ALA A 36 -2.72 3.48 6.39
N VAL A 37 -1.84 3.97 5.52
CA VAL A 37 -0.47 3.44 5.42
C VAL A 37 0.31 3.71 6.71
N GLN A 38 0.19 4.90 7.29
CA GLN A 38 0.94 5.30 8.48
C GLN A 38 0.40 4.69 9.78
N HIS A 39 -0.90 4.73 9.99
CA HIS A 39 -1.52 4.32 11.26
C HIS A 39 -1.83 2.83 11.32
N VAL A 40 -2.10 2.21 10.16
CA VAL A 40 -2.55 0.82 10.12
C VAL A 40 -1.46 -0.08 9.55
N LEU A 41 -1.09 0.12 8.27
CA LEU A 41 -0.18 -0.81 7.59
C LEU A 41 1.24 -0.77 8.19
N ALA A 42 1.73 0.40 8.60
CA ALA A 42 3.08 0.52 9.16
C ALA A 42 3.20 -0.10 10.56
N VAL A 43 2.09 -0.13 11.31
CA VAL A 43 2.02 -0.67 12.68
C VAL A 43 1.78 -2.17 12.65
N HIS A 44 0.75 -2.61 11.92
CA HIS A 44 0.29 -4.00 11.92
C HIS A 44 0.94 -4.88 10.85
N GLY A 45 1.64 -4.30 9.88
CA GLY A 45 2.36 -5.06 8.89
C GLY A 45 1.45 -5.99 8.06
N ILE A 46 1.80 -7.27 7.96
CA ILE A 46 1.00 -8.27 7.22
C ILE A 46 -0.28 -8.67 7.96
N ASP A 47 -0.34 -8.47 9.28
CA ASP A 47 -1.42 -8.93 10.15
C ASP A 47 -2.73 -8.18 9.85
N VAL A 48 -2.66 -7.06 9.12
CA VAL A 48 -3.85 -6.41 8.53
C VAL A 48 -4.70 -7.40 7.72
N CYS A 49 -4.10 -8.46 7.16
CA CYS A 49 -4.80 -9.50 6.39
C CYS A 49 -5.67 -10.42 7.22
N GLU A 50 -5.53 -10.40 8.54
CA GLU A 50 -6.40 -11.10 9.49
C GLU A 50 -7.64 -10.27 9.87
N THR A 51 -7.73 -9.04 9.35
CA THR A 51 -8.81 -8.09 9.60
C THR A 51 -9.48 -7.66 8.28
N GLU A 52 -10.50 -6.80 8.36
CA GLU A 52 -11.16 -6.24 7.18
C GLU A 52 -10.25 -5.34 6.31
N TRP A 53 -9.15 -4.87 6.89
CA TRP A 53 -8.18 -3.97 6.24
C TRP A 53 -7.31 -4.68 5.22
N GLY A 54 -7.24 -6.01 5.22
CA GLY A 54 -6.33 -6.74 4.37
C GLY A 54 -6.95 -7.95 3.68
N LYS A 55 -6.24 -8.46 2.69
CA LYS A 55 -6.45 -9.79 2.13
C LYS A 55 -5.13 -10.36 1.64
N ASN A 56 -4.80 -11.57 2.08
CA ASN A 56 -3.72 -12.35 1.49
C ASN A 56 -4.18 -12.89 0.13
N LEU A 57 -3.43 -12.55 -0.93
CA LEU A 57 -3.71 -12.97 -2.31
C LEU A 57 -2.84 -14.15 -2.77
N GLY A 58 -1.99 -14.68 -1.87
CA GLY A 58 -1.02 -15.73 -2.18
C GLY A 58 0.26 -15.19 -2.84
N ASN A 59 1.28 -16.04 -2.97
CA ASN A 59 2.54 -15.70 -3.65
C ASN A 59 3.24 -14.44 -3.11
N SER A 60 3.16 -14.19 -1.80
CA SER A 60 3.64 -12.96 -1.14
C SER A 60 3.01 -11.66 -1.68
N LEU A 61 1.82 -11.73 -2.29
CA LEU A 61 1.04 -10.57 -2.70
C LEU A 61 -0.11 -10.35 -1.71
N TYR A 62 -0.28 -9.10 -1.30
CA TYR A 62 -1.30 -8.71 -0.33
C TYR A 62 -2.08 -7.49 -0.84
N GLU A 63 -3.37 -7.45 -0.55
CA GLU A 63 -4.26 -6.32 -0.82
C GLU A 63 -4.56 -5.61 0.51
N PHE A 64 -4.25 -4.32 0.58
CA PHE A 64 -4.64 -3.43 1.67
C PHE A 64 -5.86 -2.59 1.24
N ARG A 65 -6.91 -2.61 2.06
CA ARG A 65 -8.26 -2.13 1.76
C ARG A 65 -8.56 -0.89 2.59
N VAL A 66 -8.47 0.27 1.97
CA VAL A 66 -8.80 1.53 2.64
C VAL A 66 -10.24 1.91 2.30
N ARG A 67 -11.08 1.99 3.33
CA ARG A 67 -12.53 2.26 3.20
C ARG A 67 -13.03 3.40 4.08
N HIS A 68 -12.13 4.04 4.83
CA HIS A 68 -12.46 5.06 5.81
C HIS A 68 -11.74 6.37 5.49
N PRO A 69 -12.34 7.51 5.80
CA PRO A 69 -11.67 8.81 5.69
C PRO A 69 -10.57 8.95 6.74
N ALA A 70 -9.56 9.77 6.45
CA ALA A 70 -8.36 9.91 7.27
C ALA A 70 -8.64 10.17 8.76
N GLY A 71 -9.59 11.06 9.08
CA GLY A 71 -9.96 11.36 10.46
C GLY A 71 -10.49 10.14 11.22
N ALA A 72 -11.35 9.33 10.59
CA ALA A 72 -11.85 8.10 11.18
C ALA A 72 -10.73 7.08 11.41
N ILE A 73 -9.77 6.97 10.48
CA ILE A 73 -8.60 6.10 10.63
C ILE A 73 -7.77 6.50 11.85
N ARG A 74 -7.48 7.80 11.99
CA ARG A 74 -6.69 8.33 13.12
C ARG A 74 -7.39 8.11 14.47
N ASN A 75 -8.73 8.16 14.49
CA ASN A 75 -9.49 7.87 15.70
C ASN A 75 -9.53 6.37 16.04
N MET A 76 -9.64 5.50 15.04
CA MET A 76 -9.61 4.04 15.23
C MET A 76 -8.20 3.53 15.60
N PHE A 77 -7.16 4.15 15.05
CA PHE A 77 -5.76 3.78 15.23
C PHE A 77 -4.93 5.01 15.65
N PRO A 78 -5.13 5.51 16.87
CA PRO A 78 -4.39 6.68 17.36
C PRO A 78 -2.91 6.35 17.53
N LEU A 79 -2.04 7.24 17.05
CA LEU A 79 -0.60 7.17 17.33
C LEU A 79 -0.26 8.08 18.52
N PRO A 80 0.70 7.69 19.38
CA PRO A 80 1.14 8.53 20.50
C PRO A 80 1.52 9.94 20.03
N GLY A 81 1.01 10.97 20.71
CA GLY A 81 1.29 12.37 20.39
C GLY A 81 0.52 12.94 19.19
N GLN A 82 -0.33 12.15 18.51
CA GLN A 82 -1.22 12.61 17.44
C GLN A 82 -2.69 12.59 17.90
N ALA A 83 -3.03 13.45 18.86
CA ALA A 83 -4.44 13.71 19.18
C ALA A 83 -5.10 14.43 17.99
N SER A 84 -6.22 13.90 17.51
CA SER A 84 -6.93 14.40 16.33
C SER A 84 -7.51 15.80 16.57
N LYS A 85 -7.00 16.80 15.85
CA LYS A 85 -7.59 18.16 15.76
C LYS A 85 -8.39 18.42 14.48
N ASP A 86 -8.66 17.38 13.68
CA ASP A 86 -9.32 17.55 12.38
C ASP A 86 -10.85 17.45 12.51
N LEU A 87 -11.46 18.58 12.86
CA LEU A 87 -12.88 18.87 12.65
C LEU A 87 -13.01 19.72 11.38
N ARG A 88 -13.01 19.11 10.20
CA ARG A 88 -13.54 19.75 8.99
C ARG A 88 -14.80 19.01 8.56
N MET A 89 -15.94 19.44 9.11
CA MET A 89 -17.27 19.10 8.61
C MET A 89 -17.67 20.17 7.60
N GLY A 90 -18.01 19.79 6.38
CA GLY A 90 -18.47 20.75 5.37
C GLY A 90 -18.61 20.22 3.94
N ALA A 91 -18.08 19.03 3.65
CA ALA A 91 -18.33 18.34 2.39
C ALA A 91 -19.02 16.99 2.65
N GLU A 92 -19.94 16.60 1.76
CA GLU A 92 -20.49 15.24 1.71
C GLU A 92 -19.34 14.22 1.80
N PRO A 93 -19.46 13.14 2.61
CA PRO A 93 -18.35 12.22 2.83
C PRO A 93 -17.89 11.61 1.50
N THR A 94 -16.71 12.01 1.02
CA THR A 94 -16.11 11.41 -0.18
C THR A 94 -16.00 9.91 0.01
N LYS A 95 -16.61 9.13 -0.88
CA LYS A 95 -16.57 7.67 -0.81
C LYS A 95 -15.13 7.18 -0.97
N ILE A 96 -14.56 6.63 0.10
CA ILE A 96 -13.22 6.06 0.11
C ILE A 96 -13.30 4.57 -0.23
N LEU A 97 -12.71 4.14 -1.35
CA LEU A 97 -12.64 2.72 -1.72
C LEU A 97 -11.32 2.37 -2.41
N LEU A 98 -10.22 2.61 -1.72
CA LEU A 98 -8.89 2.39 -2.28
C LEU A 98 -8.43 0.95 -2.04
N ARG A 99 -7.63 0.44 -2.97
CA ARG A 99 -6.92 -0.83 -2.85
C ARG A 99 -5.45 -0.56 -3.12
N ILE A 100 -4.60 -0.90 -2.17
CA ILE A 100 -3.15 -0.73 -2.26
C ILE A 100 -2.55 -2.13 -2.19
N PHE A 101 -1.78 -2.52 -3.20
CA PHE A 101 -1.11 -3.80 -3.21
C PHE A 101 0.30 -3.68 -2.63
N PHE A 102 0.69 -4.65 -1.82
CA PHE A 102 2.01 -4.67 -1.21
C PHE A 102 2.60 -6.08 -1.16
N THR A 103 3.91 -6.17 -0.93
CA THR A 103 4.64 -7.42 -0.68
C THR A 103 5.60 -7.26 0.48
N THR A 104 6.00 -8.37 1.09
CA THR A 104 7.11 -8.40 2.05
C THR A 104 8.45 -8.37 1.33
N TYR A 105 9.47 -7.78 1.93
CA TYR A 105 10.80 -7.72 1.35
C TYR A 105 11.89 -7.77 2.43
N GLY A 106 12.70 -8.84 2.42
CA GLY A 106 13.78 -9.02 3.37
C GLY A 106 13.32 -8.99 4.84
N ALA A 107 14.20 -8.54 5.72
CA ALA A 107 13.96 -8.46 7.16
C ALA A 107 13.10 -7.25 7.53
N GLY A 108 11.78 -7.37 7.41
CA GLY A 108 10.81 -6.43 8.00
C GLY A 108 10.41 -5.23 7.12
N PHE A 109 10.68 -5.27 5.81
CA PHE A 109 10.15 -4.27 4.88
C PHE A 109 8.86 -4.71 4.23
N LEU A 110 7.93 -3.78 4.10
CA LEU A 110 6.82 -3.87 3.17
C LEU A 110 7.09 -2.93 1.99
N LEU A 111 6.90 -3.44 0.78
CA LEU A 111 6.95 -2.65 -0.45
C LEU A 111 5.55 -2.39 -0.96
N LEU A 112 5.17 -1.11 -1.08
CA LEU A 112 3.97 -0.69 -1.80
C LEU A 112 4.23 -0.83 -3.30
N LEU A 113 3.42 -1.64 -3.98
CA LEU A 113 3.60 -2.00 -5.38
C LEU A 113 2.83 -1.04 -6.30
N SER A 114 1.52 -0.99 -6.10
CA SER A 114 0.59 -0.10 -6.80
C SER A 114 -0.64 0.15 -5.94
N GLY A 115 -1.45 1.13 -6.33
CA GLY A 115 -2.80 1.27 -5.81
C GLY A 115 -3.76 1.74 -6.87
N TYR A 116 -5.04 1.66 -6.57
CA TYR A 116 -6.10 2.23 -7.41
C TYR A 116 -7.34 2.54 -6.58
N ASP A 117 -8.16 3.46 -7.07
CA ASP A 117 -9.50 3.69 -6.54
C ASP A 117 -10.49 2.73 -7.19
N LYS A 118 -11.07 1.82 -6.39
CA LYS A 118 -12.06 0.85 -6.87
C LYS A 118 -13.42 1.50 -7.12
N ALA A 119 -13.71 2.66 -6.55
CA ALA A 119 -14.98 3.35 -6.80
C ALA A 119 -15.10 3.82 -8.26
N THR A 120 -13.99 4.22 -8.89
CA THR A 120 -13.99 4.74 -10.28
C THR A 120 -14.29 3.69 -11.35
N ASP A 121 -13.99 2.41 -11.09
CA ASP A 121 -14.50 1.29 -11.90
C ASP A 121 -14.56 0.04 -10.99
N PRO A 122 -15.77 -0.32 -10.51
CA PRO A 122 -15.95 -1.39 -9.54
C PRO A 122 -15.86 -2.79 -10.15
N SER A 123 -15.64 -2.92 -11.46
CA SER A 123 -15.67 -4.19 -12.18
C SER A 123 -14.65 -5.21 -11.64
N LYS A 124 -15.04 -6.49 -11.68
CA LYS A 124 -14.13 -7.61 -11.38
C LYS A 124 -12.95 -7.66 -12.37
N GLY A 125 -13.18 -7.22 -13.61
CA GLY A 125 -12.17 -7.16 -14.67
C GLY A 125 -11.01 -6.22 -14.34
N ARG A 126 -11.31 -4.99 -13.88
CA ARG A 126 -10.26 -4.05 -13.45
C ARG A 126 -9.47 -4.59 -12.26
N GLN A 127 -10.14 -5.12 -11.24
CA GLN A 127 -9.44 -5.68 -10.08
C GLN A 127 -8.48 -6.82 -10.48
N LYS A 128 -8.91 -7.72 -11.37
CA LYS A 128 -8.04 -8.80 -11.88
C LYS A 128 -6.82 -8.26 -12.61
N ARG A 129 -6.98 -7.20 -13.42
CA ARG A 129 -5.85 -6.54 -14.11
C ARG A 129 -4.88 -5.91 -13.12
N GLU A 130 -5.37 -5.19 -12.12
CA GLU A 130 -4.50 -4.55 -11.11
C GLU A 130 -3.78 -5.59 -10.24
N MET A 131 -4.47 -6.68 -9.86
CA MET A 131 -3.84 -7.82 -9.18
C MET A 131 -2.74 -8.47 -10.03
N LYS A 132 -2.95 -8.64 -11.34
CA LYS A 132 -1.94 -9.22 -12.23
C LYS A 132 -0.68 -8.35 -12.28
N LYS A 133 -0.85 -7.03 -12.50
CA LYS A 133 0.28 -6.08 -12.49
C LYS A 133 1.02 -6.13 -11.15
N ALA A 134 0.30 -6.12 -10.04
CA ALA A 134 0.90 -6.19 -8.71
C ALA A 134 1.64 -7.51 -8.47
N ALA A 135 1.11 -8.64 -8.95
CA ALA A 135 1.78 -9.94 -8.87
C ALA A 135 3.11 -9.94 -9.66
N GLU A 136 3.14 -9.34 -10.84
CA GLU A 136 4.36 -9.20 -11.65
C GLU A 136 5.43 -8.37 -10.92
N MET A 137 5.04 -7.25 -10.31
CA MET A 137 5.93 -6.41 -9.50
C MET A 137 6.44 -7.15 -8.26
N ALA A 138 5.58 -7.88 -7.54
CA ALA A 138 5.98 -8.70 -6.40
C ALA A 138 7.00 -9.76 -6.83
N ALA A 139 6.77 -10.44 -7.95
CA ALA A 139 7.69 -11.44 -8.48
C ALA A 139 9.06 -10.83 -8.86
N LYS A 140 9.07 -9.66 -9.52
CA LYS A 140 10.30 -8.90 -9.81
C LYS A 140 11.06 -8.56 -8.52
N ALA A 141 10.37 -8.02 -7.51
CA ALA A 141 10.98 -7.66 -6.23
C ALA A 141 11.61 -8.88 -5.53
N LYS A 142 10.90 -10.02 -5.48
CA LYS A 142 11.40 -11.25 -4.87
C LYS A 142 12.62 -11.82 -5.62
N ARG A 143 12.63 -11.78 -6.96
CA ARG A 143 13.80 -12.19 -7.75
C ARG A 143 15.01 -11.31 -7.44
N GLY A 144 14.83 -9.99 -7.40
CA GLY A 144 15.90 -9.04 -7.05
C GLY A 144 16.45 -9.26 -5.64
N LEU A 145 15.59 -9.52 -4.66
CA LEU A 145 16.02 -9.86 -3.29
C LEU A 145 16.89 -11.12 -3.26
N ARG A 146 16.42 -12.20 -3.91
CA ARG A 146 17.15 -13.47 -3.95
C ARG A 146 18.52 -13.31 -4.63
N ALA A 147 18.59 -12.56 -5.73
CA ALA A 147 19.86 -12.26 -6.39
C ALA A 147 20.83 -11.54 -5.44
N ARG A 148 20.37 -10.47 -4.78
CA ARG A 148 21.18 -9.73 -3.80
C ARG A 148 21.65 -10.59 -2.64
N GLN A 149 20.79 -11.45 -2.11
CA GLN A 149 21.15 -12.38 -1.03
C GLN A 149 22.23 -13.37 -1.46
N ARG A 150 22.13 -13.92 -2.68
CA ARG A 150 23.15 -14.80 -3.25
C ARG A 150 24.50 -14.10 -3.42
N ASP A 151 24.47 -12.85 -3.91
CA ASP A 151 25.70 -12.06 -4.08
C ASP A 151 26.37 -11.73 -2.76
N LEU A 152 25.59 -11.36 -1.73
CA LEU A 152 26.10 -11.10 -0.38
C LEU A 152 26.70 -12.37 0.24
N ALA A 153 26.01 -13.51 0.14
CA ALA A 153 26.51 -14.79 0.64
C ALA A 153 27.82 -15.19 -0.07
N ARG A 154 27.91 -15.02 -1.39
CA ARG A 154 29.14 -15.28 -2.16
C ARG A 154 30.31 -14.38 -1.72
N ARG A 155 30.05 -13.13 -1.37
CA ARG A 155 31.07 -12.19 -0.89
C ARG A 155 31.54 -12.52 0.53
N ALA A 156 30.66 -13.01 1.40
CA ALA A 156 31.01 -13.37 2.78
C ALA A 156 31.84 -14.66 2.90
N LEU A 157 31.85 -15.49 1.85
CA LEU A 157 32.65 -16.72 1.76
C LEU A 157 34.06 -16.50 1.16
N LYS A 158 34.39 -15.27 0.79
CA LYS A 158 35.71 -14.85 0.30
C LYS A 158 36.42 -14.06 1.39
#